data_AF-A0A225W0W7-F1
#
_entry.id   AF-A0A225W0W7-F1
#
_cell.length_a   1.000
_cell.length_b   1.000
_cell.length_c   1.000
_cell.angle_alpha   90.00
_cell.angle_beta   90.00
_cell.angle_gamma   90.00
#
_symmetry.space_group_name_H-M   'P 1'
#
loop_
_entity.id
_entity.type
_entity.pdbx_description
1 polymer ?
#
loop_
_entity_poly.entity_id
_entity_poly.type
_entity_poly.pdbx_seq_one_letter_code
_entity_poly.pdbx_strand_id
1 'polypeptide(L)'
;MQSVKLYVEDPLQQDWYEIAERLVFAINNSHDMTMKETPFYLVHGWDAHTTLRAMTTSLKLGVGKQAEALAWRREINRQQLIAPEMAK
;
A
#
# COMPACT_ATOMS: atom_id res chain seq x y z
N MET A 1 -8.25 38.23 38.07
CA MET A 1 -9.05 37.54 37.03
C MET A 1 -8.19 36.43 36.45
N GLN A 2 -8.43 35.17 36.83
CA GLN A 2 -7.81 34.01 36.21
C GLN A 2 -8.71 33.56 35.06
N SER A 3 -8.24 33.73 33.82
CA SER A 3 -8.90 33.18 32.65
C SER A 3 -8.57 31.69 32.57
N VAL A 4 -9.57 30.85 32.85
CA VAL A 4 -9.48 29.41 32.62
C VAL A 4 -9.75 29.19 31.14
N LYS A 5 -8.71 28.92 30.35
CA LYS A 5 -8.88 28.36 29.00
C LYS A 5 -9.29 26.90 29.15
N LEU A 6 -10.60 26.65 29.15
CA LEU A 6 -11.13 25.30 28.96
C LEU A 6 -10.94 24.96 27.49
N TYR A 7 -9.94 24.14 27.19
CA TYR A 7 -9.88 23.43 25.91
C TYR A 7 -11.01 22.40 25.93
N VAL A 8 -12.14 22.77 25.35
CA VAL A 8 -13.18 21.82 24.96
C VAL A 8 -12.63 21.07 23.76
N GLU A 9 -12.45 19.75 23.89
CA GLU A 9 -12.21 18.89 22.72
C GLU A 9 -13.43 19.05 21.80
N ASP A 10 -13.19 19.64 20.62
CA ASP A 10 -14.22 19.79 19.61
C ASP A 10 -14.47 18.40 19.00
N PRO A 11 -15.70 17.85 19.08
CA PRO A 11 -16.03 16.57 18.44
C PRO A 11 -15.79 16.55 16.93
N LEU A 12 -15.66 17.72 16.29
CA LEU A 12 -15.31 17.90 14.88
C LEU A 12 -13.80 17.99 14.64
N GLN A 13 -12.97 17.94 15.68
CA GLN A 13 -11.51 17.93 15.59
C GLN A 13 -11.02 16.53 15.20
N GLN A 14 -11.52 16.05 14.05
CA GLN A 14 -10.97 14.87 13.41
C GLN A 14 -9.49 15.15 13.11
N ASP A 15 -8.63 14.16 13.36
CA ASP A 15 -7.19 14.35 13.17
C ASP A 15 -6.91 14.58 11.68
N TRP A 16 -6.71 15.85 11.33
CA TRP A 16 -6.41 16.28 9.96
C TRP A 16 -5.18 15.59 9.40
N TYR A 17 -4.23 15.19 10.26
CA TYR A 17 -3.06 14.45 9.86
C TYR A 17 -3.45 13.00 9.48
N GLU A 18 -4.26 12.32 10.28
CA GLU A 18 -4.78 10.98 9.95
C GLU A 18 -5.55 10.99 8.62
N ILE A 19 -6.41 12.00 8.41
CA ILE A 19 -7.16 12.14 7.16
C ILE A 19 -6.21 12.34 5.97
N ALA A 20 -5.21 13.22 6.12
CA ALA A 20 -4.22 13.47 5.09
C ALA A 20 -3.42 12.22 4.74
N GLU A 21 -2.97 11.45 5.74
CA GLU A 21 -2.28 10.18 5.53
C GLU A 21 -3.14 9.17 4.77
N ARG A 22 -4.42 9.02 5.16
CA ARG A 22 -5.35 8.10 4.51
C ARG A 22 -5.65 8.52 3.07
N LEU A 23 -5.75 9.83 2.81
CA LEU A 23 -5.97 10.35 1.47
C LEU A 23 -4.77 10.11 0.55
N VAL A 24 -3.56 10.41 1.03
CA VAL A 24 -2.31 10.15 0.28
C VAL A 24 -2.17 8.66 -0.01
N PHE A 25 -2.45 7.81 0.98
CA PHE A 25 -2.44 6.36 0.79
C PHE A 25 -3.42 5.91 -0.29
N ALA A 26 -4.66 6.40 -0.25
CA ALA A 26 -5.69 6.05 -1.22
C ALA A 26 -5.32 6.49 -2.64
N ILE A 27 -4.83 7.72 -2.80
CA ILE A 27 -4.40 8.24 -4.11
C ILE A 27 -3.25 7.40 -4.67
N ASN A 28 -2.20 7.17 -3.88
CA ASN A 28 -1.00 6.47 -4.36
C ASN A 28 -1.23 4.99 -4.69
N ASN A 29 -2.20 4.34 -4.04
CA ASN A 29 -2.50 2.93 -4.24
C ASN A 29 -3.77 2.68 -5.07
N SER A 30 -4.46 3.73 -5.52
CA SER A 30 -5.59 3.59 -6.44
C SER A 30 -5.12 3.18 -7.83
N HIS A 31 -5.95 2.44 -8.55
CA HIS A 31 -5.64 2.01 -9.92
C HIS A 31 -5.80 3.18 -10.89
N ASP A 32 -4.72 3.55 -11.57
CA ASP A 32 -4.76 4.51 -12.66
C ASP A 32 -5.27 3.82 -13.93
N MET A 33 -6.44 4.24 -14.42
CA MET A 33 -7.06 3.67 -15.62
C MET A 33 -6.25 3.91 -16.91
N THR A 34 -5.40 4.94 -16.94
CA THR A 34 -4.55 5.28 -18.09
C THR A 34 -3.34 4.37 -18.16
N MET A 35 -2.65 4.23 -17.02
CA MET A 35 -1.43 3.43 -16.91
C MET A 35 -1.71 1.95 -16.60
N LYS A 36 -2.97 1.60 -16.28
CA LYS A 36 -3.42 0.27 -15.84
C LYS A 36 -2.65 -0.25 -14.62
N GLU A 37 -2.08 0.63 -13.82
CA GLU A 37 -1.24 0.32 -12.64
C GLU A 37 -1.46 1.36 -11.55
N THR A 38 -0.95 1.11 -10.33
CA THR A 38 -0.99 2.12 -9.25
C THR A 38 0.17 3.11 -9.37
N PRO A 39 0.00 4.41 -9.03
CA PRO A 39 1.12 5.36 -8.99
C PRO A 39 2.29 4.85 -8.14
N PHE A 40 2.01 4.19 -7.02
CA PHE A 40 3.02 3.57 -6.17
C PHE A 40 3.86 2.53 -6.92
N TYR A 41 3.22 1.63 -7.68
CA TYR A 41 3.92 0.63 -8.47
C TYR A 41 4.81 1.25 -9.54
N LEU A 42 4.34 2.30 -10.20
CA LEU A 42 5.11 2.99 -11.25
C LEU A 42 6.39 3.64 -10.69
N VAL A 43 6.34 4.18 -9.48
CA VAL A 43 7.50 4.83 -8.84
C VAL A 43 8.47 3.80 -8.24
N HIS A 44 7.94 2.74 -7.61
CA HIS A 44 8.74 1.83 -6.79
C HIS A 44 9.05 0.48 -7.45
N GLY A 45 8.33 0.12 -8.52
CA GLY A 45 8.51 -1.15 -9.24
C GLY A 45 7.98 -2.39 -8.52
N TRP A 46 7.24 -2.22 -7.43
CA TRP A 46 6.61 -3.30 -6.67
C TRP A 46 5.23 -2.87 -6.14
N ASP A 47 4.33 -3.83 -6.03
CA ASP A 47 2.96 -3.60 -5.57
C ASP A 47 2.90 -3.65 -4.03
N ALA A 48 2.31 -2.62 -3.43
CA ALA A 48 2.31 -2.44 -1.98
C ALA A 48 1.51 -3.51 -1.26
N HIS A 49 0.34 -3.87 -1.80
CA HIS A 49 -0.56 -4.83 -1.17
C HIS A 49 0.02 -6.25 -1.18
N THR A 50 0.55 -6.69 -2.32
CA THR A 50 1.19 -8.01 -2.45
C THR A 50 2.48 -8.08 -1.63
N THR A 51 3.27 -7.01 -1.58
CA THR A 51 4.47 -6.94 -0.74
C THR A 51 4.13 -7.05 0.74
N LEU A 52 3.16 -6.27 1.25
CA LEU A 52 2.72 -6.36 2.63
C LEU A 52 2.14 -7.74 2.97
N ARG A 53 1.37 -8.33 2.05
CA ARG A 53 0.83 -9.69 2.21
C ARG A 53 1.97 -10.72 2.29
N ALA A 54 2.97 -10.64 1.42
CA ALA A 54 4.12 -11.54 1.43
C ALA A 54 4.99 -11.38 2.69
N MET A 55 5.19 -10.14 3.15
CA MET A 55 5.93 -9.87 4.38
C MET A 55 5.17 -10.41 5.59
N THR A 56 3.86 -10.17 5.69
CA THR A 56 3.06 -10.68 6.81
C THR A 56 2.91 -12.20 6.81
N THR A 57 2.87 -12.86 5.65
CA THR A 57 2.93 -14.33 5.60
C THR A 57 4.31 -14.86 5.99
N SER A 58 5.39 -14.21 5.56
CA SER A 58 6.76 -14.58 5.94
C SER A 58 7.03 -14.38 7.44
N LEU A 59 6.45 -13.33 8.05
CA LEU A 59 6.55 -13.08 9.49
C LEU A 59 5.76 -14.10 10.30
N LYS A 60 4.59 -14.54 9.80
CA LYS A 60 3.73 -15.53 10.45
C LYS A 60 4.25 -16.97 10.35
N LEU A 61 5.09 -17.26 9.36
CA LEU A 61 5.67 -18.59 9.13
C LEU A 61 7.20 -18.51 9.23
N GLY A 62 7.73 -18.52 10.46
CA GLY A 62 9.16 -18.62 10.70
C GLY A 62 9.82 -19.77 9.91
N VAL A 63 10.87 -19.44 9.15
CA VAL A 63 11.94 -20.30 8.57
C VAL A 63 11.50 -21.46 7.62
N GLY A 64 10.23 -21.84 7.55
CA GLY A 64 9.83 -23.15 7.01
C GLY A 64 9.61 -23.28 5.51
N LYS A 65 9.45 -22.21 4.71
CA LYS A 65 9.07 -22.37 3.29
C LYS A 65 9.61 -21.30 2.34
N GLN A 66 10.89 -21.43 1.99
CA GLN A 66 11.43 -20.77 0.78
C GLN A 66 10.66 -21.10 -0.51
N ALA A 67 9.97 -22.25 -0.56
CA ALA A 67 9.19 -22.67 -1.72
C ALA A 67 8.02 -21.72 -2.07
N GLU A 68 7.35 -21.14 -1.06
CA GLU A 68 6.25 -20.20 -1.29
C GLU A 68 6.77 -18.82 -1.75
N ALA A 69 7.91 -18.37 -1.22
CA ALA A 69 8.58 -17.16 -1.70
C ALA A 69 9.13 -17.31 -3.15
N LEU A 70 9.64 -18.50 -3.50
CA LEU A 70 10.06 -18.82 -4.87
C LEU A 70 8.87 -18.90 -5.83
N ALA A 71 7.73 -19.46 -5.39
CA ALA A 71 6.50 -19.47 -6.17
C ALA A 71 5.99 -18.03 -6.41
N TRP A 72 6.02 -17.17 -5.38
CA TRP A 72 5.69 -15.75 -5.50
C TRP A 72 6.59 -15.03 -6.51
N ARG A 73 7.91 -15.26 -6.46
CA ARG A 73 8.85 -14.62 -7.38
C ARG A 73 8.63 -15.05 -8.83
N ARG A 74 8.22 -16.29 -9.06
CA ARG A 74 7.81 -16.78 -10.39
C ARG A 74 6.54 -16.09 -10.88
N GLU A 75 5.56 -15.88 -10.00
CA GLU A 75 4.31 -15.21 -10.35
C GLU A 75 4.54 -13.73 -10.69
N ILE A 76 5.32 -13.00 -9.89
CA ILE A 76 5.67 -11.60 -10.18
C ILE A 76 6.40 -11.48 -11.52
N ASN A 77 7.39 -12.35 -11.78
CA ASN A 77 8.10 -12.34 -13.06
C ASN A 77 7.18 -12.67 -14.24
N ARG A 78 6.18 -13.55 -14.04
CA ARG A 78 5.18 -13.86 -15.06
C ARG A 78 4.29 -12.65 -15.36
N GLN A 79 3.83 -11.93 -14.34
CA GLN A 79 3.01 -10.72 -14.52
C GLN A 79 3.80 -9.62 -15.25
N GLN A 80 5.08 -9.43 -14.93
CA GLN A 80 5.96 -8.49 -15.62
C GLN A 80 6.21 -8.85 -17.09
N LEU A 81 6.22 -10.14 -17.43
CA LEU A 81 6.41 -10.60 -18.82
C LEU A 81 5.13 -10.47 -19.67
N ILE A 82 3.95 -10.58 -19.05
CA ILE A 82 2.64 -10.51 -19.73
C ILE A 82 2.19 -9.06 -19.94
N ALA A 83 2.53 -8.15 -19.02
CA ALA A 83 2.20 -6.72 -19.12
C ALA A 83 2.51 -6.07 -20.49
N PRO A 84 3.67 -6.31 -21.14
CA PRO A 84 3.94 -5.76 -22.47
C PRO A 84 3.20 -6.47 -23.62
N GLU A 85 2.69 -7.69 -23.45
CA GLU A 85 1.90 -8.38 -24.49
C GLU A 85 0.44 -7.89 -24.55
N MET A 86 -0.14 -7.45 -23.43
CA MET A 86 -1.52 -6.93 -23.37
C MET A 86 -1.65 -5.43 -23.73
N ALA A 87 -0.54 -4.78 -24.09
CA ALA A 87 -0.49 -3.38 -24.48
C ALA A 87 -0.45 -3.18 -26.02
N LYS A 88 -0.60 -4.25 -26.81
CA LYS A 88 -0.83 -4.22 -28.26
C LYS A 88 -2.32 -4.34 -28.59
#